data_AF-A0A0B4ULS1-F1
#
_entry.id   AF-A0A0B4ULS1-F1
#
_cell.length_a   1.000
_cell.length_b   1.000
_cell.length_c   1.000
_cell.angle_alpha   90.00
_cell.angle_beta   90.00
_cell.angle_gamma   90.00
#
_symmetry.space_group_name_H-M   'P 1'
#
loop_
_entity.id
_entity.type
_entity.pdbx_description
1 polymer ?
#
loop_
_entity_poly.entity_id
_entity_poly.type
_entity_poly.pdbx_seq_one_letter_code
_entity_poly.pdbx_strand_id
1 'polypeptide(L)'
;HVTVISSSNKKREEALQDLGADDYVIGSDQIKMSELADSLDYIIDTVPVHHALEPYLSLLKLDGKLILMGVINQPLQFLTPLLMLGEKVITGSFIGSM
;
A
#
# COMPACT_ATOMS: atom_id res chain seq x y z
N HIS A 1 12.04 3.75 -7.41
CA HIS A 1 11.30 2.56 -7.80
C HIS A 1 9.87 2.71 -7.29
N VAL A 2 8.89 2.67 -8.20
CA VAL A 2 7.47 2.86 -7.92
C VAL A 2 6.74 1.60 -8.33
N THR A 3 6.11 0.95 -7.36
CA THR A 3 5.32 -0.26 -7.57
C THR A 3 3.84 0.07 -7.41
N VAL A 4 3.03 -0.25 -8.41
CA VAL A 4 1.58 -0.13 -8.31
C VAL A 4 1.00 -1.44 -7.78
N ILE A 5 0.25 -1.34 -6.69
CA ILE A 5 -0.50 -2.48 -6.12
C ILE A 5 -1.98 -2.30 -6.46
N SER A 6 -2.60 -3.33 -7.02
CA SER A 6 -3.99 -3.28 -7.49
C SER A 6 -4.76 -4.56 -7.18
N SER A 7 -6.08 -4.52 -7.31
CA SER A 7 -6.96 -5.68 -7.11
C SER A 7 -7.13 -6.56 -8.36
N SER A 8 -6.72 -6.08 -9.54
CA SER A 8 -6.85 -6.82 -10.80
C SER A 8 -5.80 -6.38 -11.83
N ASN A 9 -5.70 -7.10 -12.95
CA ASN A 9 -4.79 -6.73 -14.05
C ASN A 9 -5.29 -5.59 -14.94
N LYS A 10 -6.50 -5.05 -14.71
CA LYS A 10 -7.13 -4.08 -15.63
C LYS A 10 -6.32 -2.79 -15.84
N LYS A 11 -5.57 -2.37 -14.83
CA LYS A 11 -4.74 -1.14 -14.85
C LYS A 11 -3.26 -1.41 -15.10
N ARG A 12 -2.87 -2.63 -15.49
CA ARG A 12 -1.46 -3.00 -15.67
C ARG A 12 -0.81 -2.20 -16.80
N GLU A 13 -1.49 -2.10 -17.94
CA GLU A 13 -0.99 -1.35 -19.10
C GLU A 13 -0.87 0.14 -18.78
N GLU A 14 -1.94 0.74 -18.27
CA GLU A 14 -1.96 2.14 -17.80
C GLU A 14 -0.82 2.42 -16.80
N ALA A 15 -0.65 1.58 -15.78
CA ALA A 15 0.38 1.76 -14.77
C ALA A 15 1.80 1.71 -15.34
N LEU A 16 2.10 0.73 -16.20
CA LEU A 16 3.48 0.50 -16.68
C LEU A 16 3.82 1.37 -17.89
N GLN A 17 2.88 1.58 -18.81
CA GLN A 17 3.14 2.27 -20.08
C GLN A 17 2.77 3.75 -20.03
N ASP A 18 1.60 4.09 -19.48
CA ASP A 18 1.11 5.48 -19.49
C ASP A 18 1.65 6.28 -18.30
N LEU A 19 1.72 5.65 -17.12
CA LEU A 19 2.18 6.30 -15.88
C LEU A 19 3.66 6.03 -15.54
N GLY A 20 4.29 5.05 -16.21
CA GLY A 20 5.72 4.75 -16.06
C GLY A 20 6.10 4.16 -14.70
N ALA A 21 5.20 3.39 -14.06
CA ALA A 21 5.56 2.61 -12.87
C ALA A 21 6.62 1.56 -13.20
N ASP A 22 7.52 1.30 -12.25
CA ASP A 22 8.60 0.33 -12.42
C ASP A 22 8.11 -1.12 -12.29
N ASP A 23 7.04 -1.36 -11.52
CA ASP A 23 6.42 -2.69 -11.37
C ASP A 23 4.90 -2.61 -11.07
N TYR A 24 4.21 -3.74 -11.30
CA TYR A 24 2.79 -3.91 -11.05
C TYR A 24 2.49 -5.26 -10.38
N VAL A 25 1.91 -5.19 -9.18
CA VAL A 25 1.56 -6.35 -8.36
C VAL A 25 0.07 -6.37 -8.05
N ILE A 26 -0.50 -7.58 -8.03
CA ILE A 26 -1.88 -7.80 -7.58
C ILE A 26 -1.83 -8.09 -6.09
N GLY A 27 -2.58 -7.35 -5.27
CA GLY A 27 -2.55 -7.49 -3.80
C GLY A 27 -2.97 -8.88 -3.28
N SER A 28 -3.69 -9.66 -4.10
CA SER A 28 -4.06 -11.05 -3.80
C SER A 28 -3.01 -12.09 -4.23
N ASP A 29 -1.98 -11.69 -4.98
CA ASP A 29 -0.88 -12.58 -5.38
C ASP A 29 0.14 -12.67 -4.23
N GLN A 30 0.00 -13.71 -3.41
CA GLN A 30 0.83 -13.91 -2.23
C GLN A 30 2.32 -14.08 -2.56
N ILE A 31 2.66 -14.62 -3.74
CA ILE A 31 4.05 -14.86 -4.12
C ILE A 31 4.71 -13.52 -4.38
N LYS A 32 4.13 -12.70 -5.27
CA LYS A 32 4.65 -11.35 -5.57
C LYS A 32 4.64 -10.43 -4.36
N MET A 33 3.61 -10.51 -3.51
CA MET A 33 3.56 -9.70 -2.28
C MET A 33 4.67 -10.10 -1.30
N SER A 34 5.04 -11.39 -1.23
CA SER A 34 6.15 -11.84 -0.38
C SER A 34 7.52 -11.38 -0.90
N GLU A 35 7.71 -11.31 -2.22
CA GLU A 35 8.93 -10.78 -2.84
C GLU A 35 9.16 -9.29 -2.52
N LEU A 36 8.09 -8.55 -2.23
CA LEU A 36 8.13 -7.14 -1.86
C LEU A 36 8.17 -6.91 -0.34
N ALA A 37 8.27 -7.96 0.48
CA ALA A 37 8.33 -7.81 1.94
C ALA A 37 9.50 -6.91 2.37
N ASP A 38 9.23 -5.99 3.30
CA ASP A 38 10.20 -5.04 3.86
C ASP A 38 11.03 -4.26 2.80
N SER A 39 10.45 -3.95 1.64
CA SER A 39 11.15 -3.30 0.51
C SER A 39 10.76 -1.84 0.30
N LEU A 40 9.57 -1.43 0.73
CA LEU A 40 8.99 -0.11 0.41
C LEU A 40 9.24 0.91 1.51
N ASP A 41 9.70 2.10 1.14
CA ASP A 41 9.81 3.27 2.03
C ASP A 41 8.45 3.80 2.49
N TYR A 42 7.49 3.84 1.56
CA TYR A 42 6.15 4.33 1.83
C TYR A 42 5.14 3.72 0.86
N ILE A 43 3.88 3.74 1.28
CA ILE A 43 2.72 3.36 0.48
C ILE A 43 1.73 4.51 0.56
N ILE A 44 1.24 4.94 -0.61
CA ILE A 44 0.13 5.88 -0.71
C ILE A 44 -1.13 5.06 -0.98
N ASP A 45 -2.00 4.98 0.01
CA ASP A 45 -3.24 4.21 -0.07
C ASP A 45 -4.40 5.10 -0.53
N THR A 46 -4.88 4.85 -1.74
CA THR A 46 -5.99 5.55 -2.37
C THR A 46 -7.28 4.73 -2.41
N VAL A 47 -7.37 3.60 -1.68
CA VAL A 47 -8.54 2.72 -1.72
C VAL A 47 -9.68 3.34 -0.90
N PRO A 48 -10.84 3.67 -1.50
CA PRO A 48 -11.91 4.43 -0.83
C PRO A 48 -12.89 3.54 -0.04
N VAL A 49 -12.53 2.30 0.23
CA VAL A 49 -13.37 1.30 0.91
C VAL A 49 -12.58 0.54 1.95
N HIS A 50 -13.28 -0.08 2.90
CA HIS A 50 -12.64 -0.86 3.95
C HIS A 50 -11.78 -2.00 3.38
N HIS A 51 -10.57 -2.15 3.90
CA HIS A 51 -9.62 -3.19 3.53
C HIS A 51 -8.63 -3.43 4.69
N ALA A 52 -8.02 -4.63 4.73
CA ALA A 52 -7.03 -4.99 5.75
C ALA A 52 -5.70 -4.26 5.49
N LEU A 53 -5.07 -3.73 6.55
CA LEU A 53 -3.83 -2.96 6.43
C LEU A 53 -2.58 -3.85 6.51
N GLU A 54 -2.68 -5.00 7.18
CA GLU A 54 -1.57 -5.90 7.47
C GLU A 54 -0.80 -6.34 6.22
N PRO A 55 -1.45 -6.72 5.09
CA PRO A 55 -0.74 -7.11 3.87
C PRO A 55 0.10 -5.98 3.27
N TYR A 56 -0.26 -4.72 3.51
CA TYR A 56 0.48 -3.56 3.03
C TYR A 56 1.56 -3.14 4.02
N LEU A 57 1.28 -3.24 5.33
CA LEU A 57 2.28 -3.03 6.37
C LEU A 57 3.46 -4.00 6.25
N SER A 58 3.25 -5.25 5.81
CA SER A 58 4.34 -6.21 5.60
C SER A 58 5.30 -5.85 4.46
N LEU A 59 4.88 -4.98 3.53
CA LEU A 59 5.73 -4.54 2.42
C LEU A 59 6.66 -3.39 2.84
N LEU A 60 6.31 -2.68 3.90
CA LEU A 60 7.06 -1.54 4.39
C LEU A 60 8.34 -1.98 5.11
N LYS A 61 9.45 -1.34 4.80
CA LYS A 61 10.72 -1.52 5.53
C LYS A 61 10.68 -0.85 6.92
N LEU A 62 11.79 -0.92 7.66
CA LEU A 62 11.99 -0.15 8.90
C LEU A 62 11.71 1.35 8.65
N ASP A 63 10.98 2.01 9.56
CA ASP A 63 10.53 3.41 9.43
C ASP A 63 9.54 3.69 8.28
N GLY A 64 9.01 2.62 7.67
CA GLY A 64 8.12 2.73 6.52
C GLY A 64 6.78 3.38 6.86
N LYS A 65 6.19 4.07 5.88
CA LYS A 65 4.97 4.88 6.07
C LYS A 65 3.80 4.39 5.22
N LEU A 66 2.69 4.06 5.87
CA LEU A 66 1.40 3.89 5.21
C LEU A 66 0.61 5.20 5.30
N ILE A 67 0.36 5.83 4.15
CA ILE A 67 -0.28 7.14 4.04
C ILE A 67 -1.67 6.95 3.45
N LEU A 68 -2.70 7.09 4.29
CA LEU A 68 -4.10 6.97 3.92
C LEU A 68 -4.60 8.25 3.24
N MET A 69 -5.11 8.12 2.01
CA MET A 69 -5.77 9.17 1.26
C MET A 69 -7.23 8.84 0.94
N GLY A 70 -7.60 7.56 0.95
CA GLY A 70 -8.98 7.12 0.77
C GLY A 70 -9.90 7.55 1.91
N VAL A 71 -11.07 8.09 1.57
CA VAL A 71 -12.11 8.40 2.57
C VAL A 71 -12.86 7.10 2.91
N ILE A 72 -12.54 6.50 4.05
CA ILE A 72 -13.11 5.22 4.50
C ILE A 72 -14.02 5.48 5.71
N ASN A 73 -15.30 5.12 5.58
CA ASN A 73 -16.33 5.40 6.59
C ASN A 73 -16.41 4.36 7.72
N GLN A 74 -15.57 3.32 7.66
CA GLN A 74 -15.46 2.28 8.67
C GLN A 74 -14.07 2.36 9.32
N PRO A 75 -13.95 2.22 10.65
CA PRO A 75 -12.65 2.18 11.31
C PRO A 75 -11.76 1.07 10.72
N LEU A 76 -10.55 1.44 10.34
CA LEU A 76 -9.53 0.48 9.95
C LEU A 76 -8.91 -0.16 11.20
N GLN A 77 -8.45 -1.40 11.05
CA GLN A 77 -7.80 -2.16 12.11
C GLN A 77 -6.36 -2.46 11.69
N PHE A 78 -5.49 -2.63 12.69
CA PHE A 78 -4.11 -3.04 12.49
C PHE A 78 -3.61 -3.80 13.72
N LEU A 79 -2.57 -4.62 13.52
CA LEU A 79 -1.88 -5.30 14.60
C LEU A 79 -0.73 -4.44 15.13
N THR A 80 -0.84 -3.98 16.38
CA THR A 80 0.18 -3.18 17.06
C THR A 80 1.61 -3.78 16.99
N PRO A 81 1.81 -5.10 17.13
CA PRO A 81 3.15 -5.70 17.02
C PRO A 81 3.83 -5.45 15.67
N LEU A 82 3.09 -5.34 14.57
CA LEU A 82 3.66 -5.07 13.25
C LEU A 82 4.24 -3.65 13.15
N LEU A 83 3.62 -2.68 13.83
CA LEU A 83 4.14 -1.32 13.88
C LEU A 83 5.37 -1.22 14.79
N MET A 84 5.32 -1.89 15.95
CA MET A 84 6.44 -1.92 16.90
C MET A 84 7.69 -2.57 16.31
N LEU A 85 7.53 -3.68 15.60
CA LEU A 85 8.67 -4.45 15.08
C LEU A 85 9.44 -3.70 13.97
N GLY A 86 8.76 -2.87 13.19
CA GLY A 86 9.37 -2.15 12.07
C GLY A 86 9.35 -0.63 12.20
N GLU A 87 9.06 -0.09 13.39
CA GLU A 87 8.89 1.36 13.63
C GLU A 87 7.98 2.04 12.56
N LYS A 88 6.95 1.30 12.12
CA LYS A 88 6.12 1.68 10.97
C LYS A 88 5.11 2.75 11.38
N VAL A 89 4.83 3.67 10.47
CA VAL A 89 3.90 4.78 10.67
C VAL A 89 2.64 4.57 9.85
N ILE A 90 1.47 4.69 10.49
CA ILE A 90 0.19 4.88 9.80
C ILE A 90 -0.21 6.35 9.97
N THR A 91 -0.46 7.04 8.86
CA THR A 91 -0.85 8.45 8.88
C THR A 91 -1.89 8.74 7.79
N GLY A 92 -2.48 9.92 7.82
CA GLY A 92 -3.46 10.38 6.82
C GLY A 92 -3.10 11.75 6.27
N SER A 93 -3.50 12.02 5.03
CA SER A 93 -3.38 13.35 4.41
C SER A 93 -4.65 13.71 3.67
N PHE A 94 -5.14 14.92 3.91
CA PHE A 94 -6.36 15.44 3.29
C PHE A 94 -6.11 16.20 1.97
N ILE A 95 -4.84 16.37 1.56
CA ILE A 95 -4.48 17.22 0.41
C ILE A 95 -4.83 16.58 -0.96
N GLY A 96 -5.33 15.34 -1.00
CA GLY A 96 -5.59 14.62 -2.25
C GLY A 96 -7.01 14.74 -2.84
N SER A 97 -7.94 15.48 -2.22
CA SER A 97 -9.37 15.42 -2.57
C SER A 97 -10.08 16.74 -2.84
N MET A 98 -9.34 17.83 -3.16
CA MET A 98 -9.92 19.04 -3.76
C MET A 98 -9.51 19.22 -5.21
#